data_AF-A0A517P9F6-F1
#
_entry.id   AF-A0A517P9F6-F1
#
_cell.length_a   1.000
_cell.length_b   1.000
_cell.length_c   1.000
_cell.angle_alpha   90.00
_cell.angle_beta   90.00
_cell.angle_gamma   90.00
#
_symmetry.space_group_name_H-M   'P 1'
#
loop_
_entity.id
_entity.type
_entity.pdbx_description
1 polymer ?
#
loop_
_entity_poly.entity_id
_entity_poly.type
_entity_poly.pdbx_seq_one_letter_code
_entity_poly.pdbx_strand_id
1 'polypeptide(L)'
;MSDSTPPADQLFLALLETAPPTVAGFVRPILPPEGSGESLGDRVGETTPEGEAILPRLRETPGDRLLPERPGKPAELVKAGLLLLHGDLDASHRISQAYEGDRDADAWHALMHRLEGDYGNSGYWWRRVGAHPIFADLAQLVGEPAWDPQEFTDRLRRALRGGDEAERAAVRSVQAAEFALLLQHCER
;
A
#
# COMPACT_ATOMS: atom_id res chain seq x y z
N MET A 1 8.94 0.11 -28.95
CA MET A 1 8.38 0.82 -27.79
C MET A 1 8.81 0.02 -26.59
N SER A 2 9.70 0.57 -25.75
CA SER A 2 10.17 -0.13 -24.56
C SER A 2 9.00 -0.23 -23.60
N ASP A 3 8.45 -1.43 -23.47
CA ASP A 3 7.36 -1.74 -22.55
C ASP A 3 7.95 -1.84 -21.14
N SER A 4 8.27 -0.69 -20.54
CA SER A 4 8.74 -0.64 -19.16
C SER A 4 7.53 -0.54 -18.24
N THR A 5 7.05 -1.70 -17.76
CA THR A 5 6.08 -1.80 -16.67
C THR A 5 6.52 -0.90 -15.50
N PRO A 6 5.64 -0.04 -14.95
CA PRO A 6 5.99 0.81 -13.82
C PRO A 6 6.57 0.03 -12.64
N PRO A 7 7.50 0.60 -11.85
CA PRO A 7 8.13 -0.10 -10.73
C PRO A 7 7.14 -0.70 -9.71
N ALA A 8 6.03 0.00 -9.45
CA ALA A 8 4.97 -0.49 -8.58
C ALA A 8 4.31 -1.77 -9.10
N ASP A 9 3.97 -1.81 -10.38
CA ASP A 9 3.32 -2.94 -11.02
C ASP A 9 4.22 -4.18 -10.95
N GLN A 10 5.53 -4.01 -11.15
CA GLN A 10 6.50 -5.10 -11.01
C GLN A 10 6.54 -5.65 -9.57
N LEU A 11 6.48 -4.79 -8.55
CA LEU A 11 6.46 -5.24 -7.15
C LEU A 11 5.20 -6.01 -6.79
N PHE A 12 4.03 -5.61 -7.30
CA PHE A 12 2.79 -6.33 -7.08
C PHE A 12 2.76 -7.66 -7.84
N LEU A 13 3.31 -7.71 -9.06
CA LEU A 13 3.50 -8.97 -9.77
C LEU A 13 4.43 -9.92 -8.98
N ALA A 14 5.55 -9.42 -8.48
CA ALA A 14 6.47 -10.20 -7.63
C ALA A 14 5.82 -10.63 -6.30
N LEU A 15 4.95 -9.79 -5.72
CA LEU A 15 4.13 -10.17 -4.56
C LEU A 15 3.20 -11.34 -4.93
N LEU A 16 2.52 -11.30 -6.08
CA LEU A 16 1.64 -12.40 -6.50
C LEU A 16 2.37 -13.73 -6.77
N GLU A 17 3.67 -13.68 -7.09
CA GLU A 17 4.51 -14.88 -7.27
C GLU A 17 4.88 -15.55 -5.94
N THR A 18 4.95 -14.78 -4.85
CA THR A 18 5.52 -15.23 -3.57
C THR A 18 4.50 -15.28 -2.42
N ALA A 19 3.42 -14.51 -2.51
CA ALA A 19 2.39 -14.41 -1.48
C ALA A 19 1.58 -15.72 -1.35
N PRO A 20 1.04 -16.02 -0.15
CA PRO A 20 0.07 -17.09 0.02
C PRO A 20 -1.12 -16.93 -0.95
N PRO A 21 -1.68 -18.04 -1.49
CA PRO A 21 -2.82 -17.96 -2.42
C PRO A 21 -4.02 -17.18 -1.88
N THR A 22 -4.20 -17.21 -0.55
CA THR A 22 -5.21 -16.47 0.19
C THR A 22 -5.01 -14.96 0.12
N VAL A 23 -3.76 -14.47 0.20
CA VAL A 23 -3.43 -13.04 0.02
C VAL A 23 -3.48 -12.66 -1.47
N ALA A 24 -2.85 -13.46 -2.33
CA ALA A 24 -2.81 -13.23 -3.77
C ALA A 24 -4.22 -13.12 -4.38
N GLY A 25 -5.19 -13.87 -3.85
CA GLY A 25 -6.60 -13.83 -4.26
C GLY A 25 -7.31 -12.50 -3.96
N PHE A 26 -6.79 -11.68 -3.03
CA PHE A 26 -7.28 -10.34 -2.75
C PHE A 26 -6.45 -9.25 -3.42
N VAL A 27 -5.22 -9.51 -3.83
CA VAL A 27 -4.40 -8.55 -4.59
C VAL A 27 -4.75 -8.56 -6.07
N ARG A 28 -4.93 -9.75 -6.67
CA ARG A 28 -5.18 -9.89 -8.12
C ARG A 28 -6.31 -8.99 -8.68
N PRO A 29 -7.45 -8.79 -7.99
CA PRO A 29 -8.53 -7.94 -8.51
C PRO A 29 -8.16 -6.45 -8.71
N ILE A 30 -7.11 -5.95 -8.03
CA ILE A 30 -6.68 -4.56 -8.17
C ILE A 30 -5.72 -4.35 -9.35
N LEU A 31 -5.19 -5.43 -9.94
CA LEU A 31 -4.28 -5.32 -11.09
C LEU A 31 -5.00 -4.70 -12.28
N PRO A 32 -4.44 -3.64 -12.91
CA PRO A 32 -5.04 -3.03 -14.09
C PRO A 32 -5.23 -4.08 -15.20
N PRO A 33 -6.33 -4.04 -15.96
CA PRO A 33 -6.51 -4.93 -17.10
C PRO A 33 -5.35 -4.77 -18.09
N GLU A 34 -4.90 -5.88 -18.68
CA GLU A 34 -3.84 -5.86 -19.69
C GLU A 34 -4.22 -4.91 -20.84
N GLY A 35 -3.33 -3.99 -21.19
CA GLY A 35 -3.54 -3.04 -22.27
C GLY A 35 -4.49 -1.86 -21.95
N SER A 36 -4.97 -1.72 -20.71
CA SER A 36 -5.79 -0.56 -20.29
C SER A 36 -5.00 0.76 -20.29
N GLY A 37 -3.68 0.70 -20.12
CA GLY A 37 -2.84 1.88 -19.91
C GLY A 37 -2.91 2.45 -18.48
N GLU A 38 -3.73 1.86 -17.61
CA GLU A 38 -3.77 2.17 -16.18
C GLU A 38 -2.60 1.50 -15.44
N SER A 39 -2.12 2.15 -14.38
CA SER A 39 -1.10 1.58 -13.48
C SER A 39 -1.70 1.23 -12.12
N LEU A 40 -1.01 0.43 -11.30
CA LEU A 40 -1.43 0.26 -9.91
C LEU A 40 -1.35 1.55 -9.09
N GLY A 41 -0.51 2.50 -9.50
CA GLY A 41 -0.48 3.82 -8.90
C GLY A 41 -1.86 4.50 -8.89
N ASP A 42 -2.67 4.24 -9.92
CA ASP A 42 -4.00 4.84 -10.08
C ASP A 42 -5.11 4.09 -9.35
N ARG A 43 -4.80 2.91 -8.78
CA ARG A 43 -5.79 2.01 -8.19
C ARG A 43 -5.60 1.77 -6.70
N VAL A 44 -4.38 1.89 -6.16
CA VAL A 44 -4.11 1.68 -4.73
C VAL A 44 -4.92 2.66 -3.88
N GLY A 45 -5.79 2.11 -3.03
CA GLY A 45 -6.64 2.93 -2.14
C GLY A 45 -7.88 3.49 -2.80
N GLU A 46 -8.09 3.22 -4.09
CA GLU A 46 -9.31 3.59 -4.80
C GLU A 46 -10.35 2.48 -4.68
N THR A 47 -11.60 2.89 -4.51
CA THR A 47 -12.74 1.98 -4.48
C THR A 47 -13.13 1.62 -5.92
N THR A 48 -12.49 0.58 -6.46
CA THR A 48 -12.81 0.05 -7.80
C THR A 48 -14.01 -0.90 -7.76
N PRO A 49 -14.78 -1.08 -8.86
CA PRO A 49 -15.89 -2.05 -8.88
C PRO A 49 -15.47 -3.47 -8.49
N GLU A 50 -14.28 -3.90 -8.92
CA GLU A 50 -13.70 -5.19 -8.54
C GLU A 50 -13.37 -5.25 -7.04
N GLY A 51 -12.85 -4.16 -6.48
CA GLY A 51 -12.57 -4.01 -5.06
C GLY A 51 -13.84 -4.06 -4.20
N GLU A 52 -14.87 -3.28 -4.56
CA GLU A 52 -16.16 -3.27 -3.88
C GLU A 52 -16.78 -4.67 -3.80
N ALA A 53 -16.69 -5.44 -4.89
CA ALA A 53 -17.23 -6.79 -4.95
C ALA A 53 -16.55 -7.77 -3.98
N ILE A 54 -15.26 -7.56 -3.65
CA ILE A 54 -14.50 -8.46 -2.77
C ILE A 54 -14.45 -7.99 -1.30
N LEU A 55 -14.72 -6.72 -1.02
CA LEU A 55 -14.63 -6.14 0.33
C LEU A 55 -15.46 -6.89 1.38
N PRO A 56 -16.74 -7.29 1.14
CA PRO A 56 -17.51 -8.06 2.12
C PRO A 56 -16.80 -9.36 2.53
N ARG A 57 -16.28 -10.11 1.55
CA ARG A 57 -15.53 -11.34 1.79
C ARG A 57 -14.22 -11.08 2.55
N LEU A 58 -13.49 -10.02 2.19
CA LEU A 58 -12.24 -9.67 2.87
C LEU A 58 -12.49 -9.27 4.33
N ARG A 59 -13.53 -8.46 4.60
CA ARG A 59 -13.92 -8.04 5.95
C ARG A 59 -14.21 -9.25 6.85
N GLU A 60 -14.94 -10.23 6.33
CA GLU A 60 -15.32 -11.44 7.05
C GLU A 60 -14.18 -12.45 7.19
N THR A 61 -13.14 -12.37 6.35
CA THR A 61 -12.01 -13.29 6.42
C THR A 61 -11.11 -12.92 7.61
N PRO A 62 -10.93 -13.80 8.63
CA PRO A 62 -9.99 -13.54 9.72
C PRO A 62 -8.56 -13.39 9.19
N GLY A 63 -7.72 -12.56 9.82
CA GLY A 63 -6.32 -12.41 9.44
C GLY A 63 -5.60 -13.75 9.33
N ASP A 64 -5.77 -14.62 10.32
CA ASP A 64 -5.16 -15.96 10.36
C ASP A 64 -5.50 -16.85 9.16
N ARG A 65 -6.62 -16.60 8.47
CA ARG A 65 -6.93 -17.31 7.21
C ARG A 65 -6.22 -16.72 6.00
N LEU A 66 -5.88 -15.44 6.05
CA LEU A 66 -5.08 -14.77 5.02
C LEU A 66 -3.62 -15.22 5.11
N LEU A 67 -3.07 -15.30 6.33
CA LEU A 67 -1.68 -15.69 6.57
C LEU A 67 -1.58 -16.81 7.63
N PRO A 68 -1.91 -18.07 7.29
CA PRO A 68 -1.95 -19.17 8.26
C PRO A 68 -0.61 -19.51 8.92
N GLU A 69 0.50 -19.27 8.20
CA GLU A 69 1.85 -19.54 8.69
C GLU A 69 2.31 -18.52 9.75
N ARG A 70 1.64 -17.36 9.85
CA ARG A 70 1.98 -16.28 10.78
C ARG A 70 0.73 -15.63 11.39
N PRO A 71 -0.05 -16.38 12.18
CA PRO A 71 -1.30 -15.91 12.74
C PRO A 71 -1.10 -14.76 13.76
N GLY A 72 -2.20 -14.15 14.16
CA GLY A 72 -2.25 -13.04 15.10
C GLY A 72 -1.88 -11.72 14.42
N LYS A 73 -1.05 -10.91 15.09
CA LYS A 73 -0.73 -9.55 14.65
C LYS A 73 -0.26 -9.48 13.18
N PRO A 74 0.73 -10.27 12.70
CA PRO A 74 1.18 -10.16 11.30
C PRO A 74 0.04 -10.39 10.30
N ALA A 75 -0.80 -11.38 10.55
CA ALA A 75 -1.95 -11.70 9.71
C ALA A 75 -3.02 -10.58 9.69
N GLU A 76 -3.26 -9.94 10.84
CA GLU A 76 -4.14 -8.76 10.93
C GLU A 76 -3.54 -7.55 10.20
N LEU A 77 -2.22 -7.33 10.26
CA LEU A 77 -1.58 -6.24 9.52
C LEU A 77 -1.60 -6.46 8.00
N VAL A 78 -1.45 -7.69 7.53
CA VAL A 78 -1.72 -8.04 6.12
C VAL A 78 -3.17 -7.74 5.76
N LYS A 79 -4.13 -8.07 6.64
CA LYS A 79 -5.54 -7.73 6.43
C LYS A 79 -5.76 -6.21 6.35
N ALA A 80 -5.12 -5.42 7.21
CA ALA A 80 -5.19 -3.96 7.19
C ALA A 80 -4.70 -3.39 5.85
N GLY A 81 -3.57 -3.92 5.35
CA GLY A 81 -3.06 -3.58 4.01
C GLY A 81 -4.05 -3.97 2.91
N LEU A 82 -4.58 -5.19 2.90
CA LEU A 82 -5.54 -5.60 1.87
C LEU A 82 -6.83 -4.77 1.90
N LEU A 83 -7.35 -4.41 3.07
CA LEU A 83 -8.53 -3.55 3.18
C LEU A 83 -8.25 -2.15 2.60
N LEU A 84 -7.09 -1.59 2.95
CA LEU A 84 -6.66 -0.30 2.45
C LEU A 84 -6.46 -0.32 0.93
N LEU A 85 -5.92 -1.40 0.39
CA LEU A 85 -5.68 -1.57 -1.05
C LEU A 85 -6.96 -1.38 -1.87
N HIS A 86 -8.10 -1.79 -1.31
CA HIS A 86 -9.43 -1.69 -1.91
C HIS A 86 -10.26 -0.49 -1.42
N GLY A 87 -9.62 0.52 -0.82
CA GLY A 87 -10.26 1.77 -0.42
C GLY A 87 -11.07 1.69 0.88
N ASP A 88 -10.99 0.61 1.65
CA ASP A 88 -11.69 0.49 2.95
C ASP A 88 -10.88 1.11 4.08
N LEU A 89 -10.79 2.44 4.05
CA LEU A 89 -10.06 3.27 5.01
C LEU A 89 -10.48 2.94 6.45
N ASP A 90 -11.78 2.91 6.73
CA ASP A 90 -12.32 2.67 8.07
C ASP A 90 -11.89 1.33 8.67
N ALA A 91 -11.95 0.25 7.88
CA ALA A 91 -11.59 -1.07 8.38
C ALA A 91 -10.08 -1.23 8.54
N SER A 92 -9.28 -0.69 7.61
CA SER A 92 -7.83 -0.66 7.73
C SER A 92 -7.38 0.16 8.94
N HIS A 93 -7.97 1.34 9.13
CA HIS A 93 -7.74 2.23 10.26
C HIS A 93 -7.99 1.50 11.59
N ARG A 94 -9.14 0.84 11.76
CA ARG A 94 -9.47 0.11 13.00
C ARG A 94 -8.44 -0.95 13.36
N ILE A 95 -7.92 -1.70 12.38
CA ILE A 95 -6.89 -2.71 12.65
C ILE A 95 -5.57 -2.04 13.01
N SER A 96 -5.14 -1.06 12.23
CA SER A 96 -3.90 -0.32 12.49
C SER A 96 -3.92 0.33 13.88
N GLN A 97 -5.05 0.93 14.25
CA GLN A 97 -5.29 1.53 15.56
C GLN A 97 -5.26 0.51 16.72
N ALA A 98 -5.66 -0.74 16.49
CA ALA A 98 -5.61 -1.77 17.53
C ALA A 98 -4.17 -2.18 17.90
N TYR A 99 -3.21 -1.90 17.03
CA TYR A 99 -1.79 -2.26 17.19
C TYR A 99 -0.84 -1.05 17.23
N GLU A 100 -1.35 0.14 17.58
CA GLU A 100 -0.52 1.36 17.66
C GLU A 100 0.76 1.19 18.48
N GLY A 101 1.83 1.84 18.03
CA GLY A 101 3.16 1.73 18.62
C GLY A 101 3.97 0.53 18.09
N ASP A 102 3.32 -0.37 17.35
CA ASP A 102 4.02 -1.25 16.43
C ASP A 102 4.37 -0.51 15.13
N ARG A 103 5.58 -0.71 14.60
CA ARG A 103 6.06 0.06 13.45
C ARG A 103 5.30 -0.23 12.16
N ASP A 104 4.92 -1.49 11.96
CA ASP A 104 4.20 -1.90 10.75
C ASP A 104 2.76 -1.38 10.81
N ALA A 105 2.13 -1.43 11.99
CA ALA A 105 0.80 -0.87 12.23
C ALA A 105 0.78 0.66 12.06
N ASP A 106 1.74 1.37 12.66
CA ASP A 106 1.87 2.81 12.54
C ASP A 106 2.16 3.22 11.07
N ALA A 107 2.84 2.37 10.28
CA ALA A 107 3.07 2.61 8.86
C ALA A 107 1.78 2.45 8.02
N TRP A 108 0.97 1.42 8.28
CA TRP A 108 -0.37 1.31 7.67
C TRP A 108 -1.26 2.48 8.03
N HIS A 109 -1.22 2.92 9.28
CA HIS A 109 -1.94 4.08 9.76
C HIS A 109 -1.54 5.36 8.98
N ALA A 110 -0.23 5.55 8.78
CA ALA A 110 0.31 6.67 8.04
C ALA A 110 -0.09 6.66 6.56
N LEU A 111 -0.04 5.49 5.91
CA LEU A 111 -0.49 5.30 4.53
C LEU A 111 -2.00 5.56 4.38
N MET A 112 -2.80 5.07 5.33
CA MET A 112 -4.24 5.27 5.34
C MET A 112 -4.59 6.76 5.37
N HIS A 113 -4.03 7.51 6.32
CA HIS A 113 -4.25 8.97 6.37
C HIS A 113 -3.71 9.71 5.15
N ARG A 114 -2.66 9.19 4.51
CA ARG A 114 -2.17 9.79 3.26
C ARG A 114 -3.17 9.59 2.11
N LEU A 115 -3.77 8.41 2.02
CA LEU A 115 -4.76 8.06 1.00
C LEU A 115 -6.09 8.80 1.20
N GLU A 116 -6.52 9.06 2.44
CA GLU A 116 -7.72 9.86 2.71
C GLU A 116 -7.50 11.38 2.50
N GLY A 117 -6.24 11.81 2.40
CA GLY A 117 -5.85 13.21 2.21
C GLY A 117 -5.57 13.99 3.50
N ASP A 118 -5.56 13.35 4.68
CA ASP A 118 -5.07 13.95 5.92
C ASP A 118 -3.54 13.80 6.04
N TYR A 119 -2.83 14.61 5.24
CA TYR A 119 -1.37 14.63 5.22
C TYR A 119 -0.75 15.03 6.57
N GLY A 120 -1.47 15.81 7.39
CA GLY A 120 -0.99 16.25 8.70
C GLY A 120 -0.93 15.08 9.68
N ASN A 121 -1.98 14.27 9.70
CA ASN A 121 -2.06 13.08 10.53
C ASN A 121 -1.17 11.95 9.97
N SER A 122 -1.11 11.78 8.65
CA SER A 122 -0.12 10.90 8.02
C SER A 122 1.31 11.20 8.48
N GLY A 123 1.70 12.49 8.50
CA GLY A 123 3.00 12.91 9.02
C GLY A 123 3.20 12.63 10.52
N TYR A 124 2.15 12.68 11.33
CA TYR A 124 2.21 12.27 12.74
C TYR A 124 2.55 10.79 12.88
N TRP A 125 1.88 9.93 12.13
CA TRP A 125 2.14 8.49 12.16
C TRP A 125 3.51 8.13 11.59
N TRP A 126 3.96 8.77 10.50
CA TRP A 126 5.32 8.56 10.00
C TRP A 126 6.40 8.91 11.02
N ARG A 127 6.19 9.94 11.85
CA ARG A 127 7.11 10.25 12.96
C ARG A 127 7.11 9.17 14.05
N ARG A 128 5.99 8.49 14.28
CA ARG A 128 5.91 7.34 15.22
C ARG A 128 6.61 6.09 14.68
N VAL A 129 6.50 5.84 13.37
CA VAL A 129 7.20 4.72 12.70
C VAL A 129 8.72 4.83 12.92
N GLY A 130 9.29 6.02 12.76
CA GLY A 130 10.74 6.22 12.87
C GLY A 130 11.48 5.49 11.76
N ALA A 131 12.45 4.64 12.09
CA ALA A 131 13.15 3.82 11.10
C ALA A 131 12.35 2.54 10.77
N HIS A 132 12.13 2.29 9.48
CA HIS A 132 11.43 1.09 8.99
C HIS A 132 12.28 0.32 7.96
N PRO A 133 12.30 -1.03 7.96
CA PRO A 133 13.12 -1.82 7.03
C PRO A 133 12.87 -1.49 5.55
N ILE A 134 11.60 -1.27 5.16
CA ILE A 134 11.24 -0.99 3.76
C ILE A 134 11.84 0.31 3.21
N PHE A 135 12.28 1.24 4.06
CA PHE A 135 12.79 2.53 3.62
C PHE A 135 14.09 2.41 2.84
N ALA A 136 14.93 1.42 3.17
CA ALA A 136 16.14 1.13 2.40
C ALA A 136 15.80 0.58 1.00
N ASP A 137 14.89 -0.39 0.94
CA ASP A 137 14.43 -0.99 -0.32
C ASP A 137 13.77 0.05 -1.23
N LEU A 138 12.94 0.93 -0.64
CA LEU A 138 12.25 1.97 -1.38
C LEU A 138 13.21 3.04 -1.88
N ALA A 139 14.17 3.50 -1.06
CA ALA A 139 15.20 4.43 -1.49
C ALA A 139 15.99 3.89 -2.68
N GLN A 140 16.40 2.62 -2.62
CA GLN A 140 17.09 1.94 -3.72
C GLN A 140 16.21 1.88 -4.98
N LEU A 141 14.94 1.52 -4.83
CA LEU A 141 13.99 1.40 -5.94
C LEU A 141 13.80 2.73 -6.68
N VAL A 142 13.67 3.84 -5.93
CA VAL A 142 13.44 5.17 -6.52
C VAL A 142 14.72 5.94 -6.83
N GLY A 143 15.89 5.35 -6.57
CA GLY A 143 17.19 5.97 -6.82
C GLY A 143 17.51 7.15 -5.89
N GLU A 144 16.94 7.17 -4.69
CA GLU A 144 17.19 8.18 -3.66
C GLU A 144 18.24 7.68 -2.63
N PRO A 145 19.09 8.56 -2.06
CA PRO A 145 20.12 8.14 -1.10
C PRO A 145 19.53 7.65 0.24
N ALA A 146 18.35 8.14 0.60
CA ALA A 146 17.58 7.73 1.76
C ALA A 146 16.11 8.07 1.52
N TRP A 147 15.21 7.26 2.05
CA TRP A 147 13.77 7.50 1.98
C TRP A 147 13.31 8.34 3.17
N ASP A 148 12.61 9.44 2.91
CA ASP A 148 11.89 10.21 3.92
C ASP A 148 10.38 10.21 3.59
N PRO A 149 9.55 9.52 4.38
CA PRO A 149 8.11 9.45 4.11
C PRO A 149 7.40 10.80 4.29
N GLN A 150 7.95 11.74 5.08
CA GLN A 150 7.39 13.09 5.23
C GLN A 150 7.68 13.94 4.00
N GLU A 151 8.93 13.92 3.50
CA GLU A 151 9.29 14.60 2.26
C GLU A 151 8.45 14.06 1.09
N PHE A 152 8.29 12.74 1.01
CA PHE A 152 7.45 12.13 0.00
C PHE A 152 5.97 12.52 0.13
N THR A 153 5.42 12.52 1.35
CA THR A 153 4.03 12.95 1.59
C THR A 153 3.80 14.38 1.11
N ASP A 154 4.75 15.29 1.36
CA ASP A 154 4.70 16.66 0.87
C ASP A 154 4.84 16.75 -0.66
N ARG A 155 5.71 15.95 -1.27
CA ARG A 155 5.87 15.84 -2.73
C ARG A 155 4.56 15.36 -3.39
N LEU A 156 3.97 14.31 -2.85
CA LEU A 156 2.70 13.75 -3.30
C LEU A 156 1.58 14.79 -3.20
N ARG A 157 1.44 15.45 -2.04
CA ARG A 157 0.45 16.52 -1.84
C ARG A 157 0.59 17.64 -2.87
N ARG A 158 1.81 18.08 -3.18
CA ARG A 158 2.04 19.14 -4.18
C ARG A 158 1.65 18.69 -5.58
N ALA A 159 2.07 17.49 -5.99
CA ALA A 159 1.76 16.93 -7.30
C ALA A 159 0.24 16.75 -7.49
N LEU A 160 -0.48 16.23 -6.48
CA LEU A 160 -1.93 16.06 -6.55
C LEU A 160 -2.70 17.40 -6.61
N ARG A 161 -2.17 18.47 -6.01
CA ARG A 161 -2.83 19.78 -5.99
C ARG A 161 -2.66 20.57 -7.29
N GLY A 162 -1.54 20.42 -7.99
CA GLY A 162 -1.25 21.29 -9.13
C GLY A 162 -0.14 20.84 -10.06
N GLY A 163 0.35 19.61 -9.93
CA GLY A 163 1.28 19.02 -10.89
C GLY A 163 0.61 18.70 -12.22
N ASP A 164 1.39 18.35 -13.22
CA ASP A 164 0.87 17.75 -14.46
C ASP A 164 0.53 16.26 -14.29
N GLU A 165 0.06 15.62 -15.36
CA GLU A 165 -0.33 14.20 -15.31
C GLU A 165 0.87 13.27 -15.07
N ALA A 166 2.04 13.61 -15.62
CA ALA A 166 3.24 12.80 -15.45
C ALA A 166 3.74 12.87 -14.00
N GLU A 167 3.71 14.06 -13.40
CA GLU A 167 4.04 14.26 -11.98
C GLU A 167 3.08 13.49 -11.06
N ARG A 168 1.77 13.54 -11.34
CA ARG A 168 0.75 12.78 -10.58
C ARG A 168 0.98 11.28 -10.70
N ALA A 169 1.17 10.77 -11.92
CA ALA A 169 1.41 9.36 -12.17
C ALA A 169 2.70 8.87 -11.46
N ALA A 170 3.77 9.68 -11.48
CA ALA A 170 5.02 9.35 -10.81
C ALA A 170 4.85 9.21 -9.29
N VAL A 171 4.22 10.17 -8.61
CA VAL A 171 4.02 10.07 -7.15
C VAL A 171 3.07 8.94 -6.77
N ARG A 172 2.05 8.69 -7.58
CA ARG A 172 1.13 7.56 -7.41
C ARG A 172 1.85 6.22 -7.53
N SER A 173 2.71 6.07 -8.52
CA SER A 173 3.55 4.88 -8.69
C SER A 173 4.46 4.66 -7.49
N VAL A 174 5.13 5.71 -6.99
CA VAL A 174 5.98 5.57 -5.80
C VAL A 174 5.18 5.20 -4.55
N GLN A 175 3.98 5.79 -4.35
CA GLN A 175 3.09 5.41 -3.25
C GLN A 175 2.66 3.94 -3.34
N ALA A 176 2.32 3.46 -4.54
CA ALA A 176 1.97 2.05 -4.76
C ALA A 176 3.16 1.12 -4.51
N ALA A 177 4.39 1.53 -4.84
CA ALA A 177 5.60 0.77 -4.53
C ALA A 177 5.85 0.68 -3.01
N GLU A 178 5.71 1.79 -2.27
CA GLU A 178 5.80 1.81 -0.80
C GLU A 178 4.78 0.86 -0.18
N PHE A 179 3.54 0.89 -0.70
CA PHE A 179 2.47 0.00 -0.28
C PHE A 179 2.82 -1.48 -0.48
N ALA A 180 3.27 -1.85 -1.68
CA ALA A 180 3.63 -3.22 -2.02
C ALA A 180 4.75 -3.74 -1.13
N LEU A 181 5.79 -2.92 -0.89
CA LEU A 181 6.91 -3.28 -0.02
C LEU A 181 6.46 -3.49 1.43
N LEU A 182 5.57 -2.65 1.95
CA LEU A 182 5.02 -2.84 3.31
C LEU A 182 4.16 -4.10 3.41
N LEU A 183 3.33 -4.38 2.39
CA LEU A 183 2.53 -5.61 2.34
C LEU A 183 3.44 -6.86 2.32
N GLN A 184 4.43 -6.89 1.43
CA GLN A 184 5.44 -7.96 1.38
C GLN A 184 6.22 -8.09 2.69
N HIS A 185 6.50 -6.98 3.39
CA HIS A 185 7.16 -7.00 4.68
C HIS A 185 6.29 -7.69 5.74
N CYS A 186 5.01 -7.34 5.82
CA CYS A 186 4.08 -7.93 6.79
C CYS A 186 3.84 -9.43 6.56
N GLU A 187 3.96 -9.90 5.31
CA GLU A 187 3.84 -11.33 4.98
C GLU A 187 5.00 -12.20 5.49
N ARG A 188 6.20 -11.63 5.66
CA ARG A 188 7.47 -12.34 5.96
C ARG A 188 7.83 -12.36 7.45
#